data_AF-M0NHB4-F1
#
_entry.id   AF-M0NHB4-F1
#
_cell.length_a   1.000
_cell.length_b   1.000
_cell.length_c   1.000
_cell.angle_alpha   90.00
_cell.angle_beta   90.00
_cell.angle_gamma   90.00
#
_symmetry.space_group_name_H-M   'P 1'
#
loop_
_entity.id
_entity.type
_entity.pdbx_description
1 polymer ?
#
loop_
_entity_poly.entity_id
_entity_poly.type
_entity_poly.pdbx_seq_one_letter_code
_entity_poly.pdbx_strand_id
1 'polypeptide(L)'
;MNGYSSHTYSLYNEDGERHWVHFQFKTDQGIENLDPDEAEKLAGKNPHYHREDLWEAIEEGNYPTWTLKVQIMPEEEAEEVDYNPFDITRVWPHDDYPLIEVGTMELNENPDNFFQDIEEAAFSPAHTVPGIAHSPDKMLQGRIPSYDDAHRYRIGTNFEDVPVNRPKNADVSNYHQNGTMRSDGNNDGGPNYEPNSFGGPVEKPEVEQPPLSIEGDADRYEAAERIDDFKQPGDMFRDVMDEEQKEHLMDNFADDMEPVDEEIQQRQIGHFYKADPRWGRGVADRLGIDIEAAIDDELLAIDDDEIAHAPIVEELRE
;
A
#
# COMPACT_ATOMS: atom_id res chain seq x y z
N MET A 1 -7.62 -12.74 -3.86
CA MET A 1 -7.13 -11.35 -4.09
C MET A 1 -5.61 -11.28 -3.96
N ASN A 2 -4.93 -10.36 -4.64
CA ASN A 2 -3.50 -10.10 -4.43
C ASN A 2 -3.26 -9.24 -3.18
N GLY A 3 -2.03 -9.25 -2.66
CA GLY A 3 -1.52 -8.31 -1.64
C GLY A 3 -0.29 -7.56 -2.14
N TYR A 4 -0.08 -6.33 -1.67
CA TYR A 4 1.02 -5.48 -2.10
C TYR A 4 1.57 -4.70 -0.91
N SER A 5 2.88 -4.43 -0.88
CA SER A 5 3.45 -3.46 0.06
C SER A 5 3.00 -2.03 -0.22
N SER A 6 2.58 -1.78 -1.48
CA SER A 6 2.29 -0.48 -2.10
C SER A 6 3.49 0.46 -2.11
N HIS A 7 4.04 0.78 -0.94
CA HIS A 7 5.25 1.57 -0.81
C HIS A 7 6.46 0.86 -1.40
N THR A 8 7.38 1.70 -1.89
CA THR A 8 8.78 1.33 -2.08
C THR A 8 9.42 1.13 -0.70
N TYR A 9 10.12 0.02 -0.52
CA TYR A 9 11.02 -0.23 0.61
C TYR A 9 12.46 -0.28 0.09
N SER A 10 13.42 -0.53 0.98
CA SER A 10 14.78 -0.87 0.58
C SER A 10 15.19 -2.26 1.08
N LEU A 11 16.02 -2.93 0.28
CA LEU A 11 16.84 -4.06 0.69
C LEU A 11 18.29 -3.58 0.77
N TYR A 12 19.06 -4.17 1.68
CA TYR A 12 20.51 -3.99 1.69
C TYR A 12 21.22 -5.32 1.96
N ASN A 13 22.33 -5.55 1.27
CA ASN A 13 23.11 -6.78 1.38
C ASN A 13 24.23 -6.66 2.44
N GLU A 14 25.02 -7.72 2.60
CA GLU A 14 26.14 -7.79 3.56
C GLU A 14 27.26 -6.76 3.26
N ASP A 15 27.35 -6.28 2.02
CA ASP A 15 28.30 -5.25 1.59
C ASP A 15 27.75 -3.82 1.78
N GLY A 16 26.51 -3.69 2.25
CA GLY A 16 25.82 -2.41 2.47
C GLY A 16 25.25 -1.79 1.19
N GLU A 17 25.15 -2.54 0.09
CA GLU A 17 24.59 -2.05 -1.18
C GLU A 17 23.06 -2.02 -1.09
N ARG A 18 22.47 -0.84 -1.29
CA ARG A 18 21.01 -0.64 -1.24
C ARG A 18 20.36 -0.92 -2.59
N HIS A 19 19.18 -1.51 -2.54
CA HIS A 19 18.25 -1.61 -3.67
C HIS A 19 16.86 -1.18 -3.20
N TRP A 20 16.09 -0.52 -4.06
CA TRP A 20 14.68 -0.26 -3.82
C TRP A 20 13.84 -1.48 -4.20
N VAL A 21 12.76 -1.73 -3.45
CA VAL A 21 11.95 -2.94 -3.61
C VAL A 21 10.46 -2.66 -3.45
N HIS A 22 9.64 -3.32 -4.27
CA HIS A 22 8.21 -3.52 -4.03
C HIS A 22 7.93 -5.00 -3.77
N PHE A 23 7.11 -5.30 -2.74
CA PHE A 23 6.68 -6.66 -2.44
C PHE A 23 5.26 -6.90 -2.97
N GLN A 24 5.06 -8.03 -3.63
CA GLN A 24 3.79 -8.41 -4.23
C GLN A 24 3.45 -9.87 -3.89
N PHE A 25 2.35 -10.10 -3.19
CA PHE A 25 1.79 -11.42 -2.90
C PHE A 25 0.72 -11.73 -3.94
N LYS A 26 1.05 -12.58 -4.92
CA LYS A 26 0.12 -12.98 -5.97
C LYS A 26 -0.69 -14.19 -5.52
N THR A 27 -2.02 -14.09 -5.53
CA THR A 27 -2.89 -15.21 -5.11
C THR A 27 -2.75 -16.38 -6.08
N ASP A 28 -2.62 -17.58 -5.52
CA ASP A 28 -2.53 -18.82 -6.31
C ASP A 28 -3.92 -19.41 -6.61
N GLN A 29 -4.99 -18.81 -6.07
CA GLN A 29 -6.39 -19.24 -6.27
C GLN A 29 -7.01 -18.63 -7.53
N GLY A 30 -6.40 -17.59 -8.08
CA GLY A 30 -6.98 -16.76 -9.13
C GLY A 30 -7.62 -15.48 -8.58
N ILE A 31 -7.83 -14.51 -9.47
CA ILE A 31 -8.57 -13.28 -9.15
C ILE A 31 -10.04 -13.53 -9.42
N GLU A 32 -10.85 -13.39 -8.38
CA GLU A 32 -12.31 -13.42 -8.44
C GLU A 32 -12.86 -12.19 -7.71
N ASN A 33 -13.94 -11.64 -8.25
CA ASN A 33 -14.58 -10.41 -7.80
C ASN A 33 -16.09 -10.66 -7.67
N LEU A 34 -16.75 -9.90 -6.80
CA LEU A 34 -18.20 -9.92 -6.67
C LEU A 34 -18.81 -8.87 -7.60
N ASP A 35 -19.85 -9.28 -8.34
CA ASP A 35 -20.75 -8.35 -9.03
C ASP A 35 -21.45 -7.42 -8.01
N PRO A 36 -21.70 -6.14 -8.31
CA PRO A 36 -22.31 -5.20 -7.36
C PRO A 36 -23.64 -5.69 -6.75
N ASP A 37 -24.52 -6.27 -7.57
CA ASP A 37 -25.82 -6.79 -7.10
C ASP A 37 -25.65 -8.01 -6.18
N GLU A 38 -24.62 -8.81 -6.42
CA GLU A 38 -24.28 -9.95 -5.57
C GLU A 38 -23.65 -9.48 -4.25
N ALA A 39 -22.73 -8.52 -4.32
CA ALA A 39 -22.10 -7.91 -3.16
C ALA A 39 -23.14 -7.28 -2.22
N GLU A 40 -24.12 -6.55 -2.74
CA GLU A 40 -25.21 -5.97 -1.94
C GLU A 40 -26.04 -7.05 -1.24
N LYS A 41 -26.41 -8.11 -1.97
CA LYS A 41 -27.17 -9.25 -1.42
C LYS A 41 -26.38 -9.97 -0.33
N LEU A 42 -25.08 -10.17 -0.52
CA LEU A 42 -24.21 -10.81 0.46
C LEU A 42 -24.05 -9.94 1.70
N ALA A 43 -23.82 -8.63 1.54
CA ALA A 43 -23.71 -7.69 2.66
C ALA A 43 -24.96 -7.71 3.55
N GLY A 44 -26.16 -7.83 2.96
CA GLY A 44 -27.41 -7.94 3.70
C GLY A 44 -27.68 -9.31 4.33
N LYS A 45 -27.27 -10.41 3.69
CA LYS A 45 -27.55 -11.77 4.16
C LYS A 45 -26.50 -12.31 5.12
N ASN A 46 -25.24 -12.03 4.85
CA ASN A 46 -24.09 -12.50 5.62
C ASN A 46 -22.98 -11.42 5.62
N PRO A 47 -22.99 -10.49 6.59
CA PRO A 47 -21.95 -9.47 6.71
C PRO A 47 -20.59 -10.03 7.14
N HIS A 48 -20.46 -11.35 7.32
CA HIS A 48 -19.22 -12.04 7.68
C HIS A 48 -18.74 -12.99 6.58
N TYR A 49 -19.29 -12.89 5.36
CA TYR A 49 -19.02 -13.77 4.24
C TYR A 49 -17.52 -14.11 4.07
N HIS A 50 -16.65 -13.11 3.95
CA HIS A 50 -15.21 -13.36 3.76
C HIS A 50 -14.50 -13.99 4.97
N ARG A 51 -15.01 -13.75 6.19
CA ARG A 51 -14.46 -14.40 7.39
C ARG A 51 -14.88 -15.87 7.46
N GLU A 52 -16.13 -16.15 7.13
CA GLU A 52 -16.66 -17.52 7.04
C GLU A 52 -15.94 -18.30 5.95
N ASP A 53 -15.81 -17.72 4.74
CA ASP A 53 -15.08 -18.30 3.61
C ASP A 53 -13.64 -18.70 3.97
N LEU A 54 -12.85 -17.77 4.53
CA LEU A 54 -11.47 -18.06 4.95
C LEU A 54 -11.42 -19.13 6.05
N TRP A 55 -12.32 -19.05 7.03
CA TRP A 55 -12.37 -20.01 8.14
C TRP A 55 -12.66 -21.42 7.64
N GLU A 56 -13.71 -21.58 6.83
CA GLU A 56 -14.12 -22.87 6.26
C GLU A 56 -13.07 -23.44 5.32
N ALA A 57 -12.44 -22.62 4.48
CA ALA A 57 -11.35 -23.06 3.61
C ALA A 57 -10.20 -23.70 4.42
N ILE A 58 -9.81 -23.09 5.55
CA ILE A 58 -8.77 -23.63 6.42
C ILE A 58 -9.23 -24.91 7.14
N GLU A 59 -10.45 -24.94 7.68
CA GLU A 59 -11.00 -26.15 8.35
C GLU A 59 -11.08 -27.36 7.41
N GLU A 60 -11.36 -27.12 6.13
CA GLU A 60 -11.46 -28.16 5.11
C GLU A 60 -10.11 -28.61 4.54
N GLY A 61 -9.00 -27.96 4.94
CA GLY A 61 -7.66 -28.22 4.42
C GLY A 61 -7.40 -27.60 3.03
N ASN A 62 -8.27 -26.68 2.59
CA ASN A 62 -8.12 -25.89 1.36
C ASN A 62 -7.31 -24.62 1.64
N TYR A 63 -6.07 -24.77 2.10
CA TYR A 63 -5.24 -23.65 2.55
C TYR A 63 -4.95 -22.65 1.42
N PRO A 64 -5.37 -21.38 1.57
CA PRO A 64 -5.05 -20.37 0.57
C PRO A 64 -3.57 -20.01 0.64
N THR A 65 -3.00 -19.83 -0.55
CA THR A 65 -1.59 -19.58 -0.81
C THR A 65 -1.37 -18.36 -1.69
N TRP A 66 -0.25 -17.68 -1.46
CA TRP A 66 0.24 -16.58 -2.27
C TRP A 66 1.71 -16.77 -2.61
N THR A 67 2.05 -16.57 -3.88
CA THR A 67 3.45 -16.47 -4.34
C THR A 67 3.97 -15.05 -4.10
N LEU A 68 4.96 -14.90 -3.23
CA LEU A 68 5.69 -13.65 -3.01
C LEU A 68 6.65 -13.40 -4.18
N LYS A 69 6.46 -12.25 -4.82
CA LYS A 69 7.34 -11.71 -5.86
C LYS A 69 7.81 -10.31 -5.48
N VAL A 70 8.95 -9.90 -6.03
CA VAL A 70 9.50 -8.57 -5.83
C VAL A 70 9.90 -7.92 -7.15
N GLN A 71 9.78 -6.60 -7.22
CA GLN A 71 10.51 -5.78 -8.18
C GLN A 71 11.72 -5.19 -7.47
N ILE A 72 12.89 -5.16 -8.12
CA ILE A 72 14.13 -4.64 -7.54
C ILE A 72 14.67 -3.56 -8.48
N MET A 73 14.87 -2.36 -7.94
CA MET A 73 15.48 -1.21 -8.63
C MET A 73 16.81 -0.88 -7.94
N PRO A 74 17.94 -0.85 -8.64
CA PRO A 74 19.21 -0.35 -8.09
C PRO A 74 19.06 1.05 -7.48
N GLU A 75 19.82 1.37 -6.42
CA GLU A 75 19.67 2.65 -5.72
C GLU A 75 19.82 3.87 -6.64
N GLU A 76 20.77 3.82 -7.59
CA GLU A 76 21.08 4.89 -8.54
C GLU A 76 19.99 5.12 -9.59
N GLU A 77 19.25 4.08 -9.99
CA GLU A 77 18.21 4.20 -11.02
C GLU A 77 17.00 5.02 -10.55
N ALA A 78 16.83 5.20 -9.23
CA ALA A 78 15.79 6.07 -8.68
C ALA A 78 15.94 7.54 -9.09
N GLU A 79 17.14 7.97 -9.50
CA GLU A 79 17.41 9.30 -10.04
C GLU A 79 17.22 9.39 -11.56
N GLU A 80 17.06 8.24 -12.24
CA GLU A 80 17.02 8.14 -13.70
C GLU A 80 15.60 7.93 -14.27
N VAL A 81 14.68 7.39 -13.47
CA VAL A 81 13.28 7.15 -13.86
C VAL A 81 12.51 8.46 -14.09
N ASP A 82 11.53 8.41 -15.00
CA ASP A 82 10.70 9.57 -15.40
C ASP A 82 9.52 9.85 -14.44
N TYR A 83 9.38 9.06 -13.40
CA TYR A 83 8.40 9.21 -12.33
C TYR A 83 9.08 9.23 -10.96
N ASN A 84 8.41 9.75 -9.93
CA ASN A 84 8.91 9.61 -8.56
C ASN A 84 8.76 8.15 -8.10
N PRO A 85 9.87 7.39 -7.90
CA PRO A 85 9.79 5.98 -7.52
C PRO A 85 9.31 5.77 -6.07
N PHE A 86 9.09 6.85 -5.33
CA PHE A 86 8.59 6.86 -3.95
C PHE A 86 7.19 7.49 -3.83
N ASP A 87 6.52 7.76 -4.95
CA ASP A 87 5.13 8.20 -4.98
C ASP A 87 4.20 6.97 -4.92
N ILE A 88 3.43 6.87 -3.83
CA ILE A 88 2.51 5.76 -3.59
C ILE A 88 1.37 5.67 -4.63
N THR A 89 1.13 6.72 -5.41
CA THR A 89 0.13 6.72 -6.49
C THR A 89 0.64 6.07 -7.77
N ARG A 90 1.92 5.66 -7.78
CA ARG A 90 2.60 5.08 -8.94
C ARG A 90 2.91 3.61 -8.75
N VAL A 91 2.91 2.89 -9.86
CA VAL A 91 3.53 1.57 -9.99
C VAL A 91 4.82 1.68 -10.80
N TRP A 92 5.75 0.76 -10.54
CA TRP A 92 6.88 0.54 -11.44
C TRP A 92 6.43 -0.39 -12.57
N PRO A 93 6.52 0.00 -13.84
CA PRO A 93 6.15 -0.86 -14.95
C PRO A 93 6.90 -2.20 -14.87
N HIS A 94 6.16 -3.30 -15.07
CA HIS A 94 6.76 -4.64 -15.00
C HIS A 94 7.75 -4.92 -16.14
N ASP A 95 7.66 -4.17 -17.25
CA ASP A 95 8.60 -4.27 -18.37
C ASP A 95 9.98 -3.69 -18.02
N ASP A 96 10.01 -2.64 -17.19
CA ASP A 96 11.25 -2.03 -16.70
C ASP A 96 11.82 -2.84 -15.53
N TYR A 97 10.96 -3.20 -14.59
CA TYR A 97 11.32 -3.95 -13.39
C TYR A 97 10.51 -5.24 -13.29
N PRO A 98 10.98 -6.35 -13.89
CA PRO A 98 10.23 -7.60 -13.92
C PRO A 98 10.12 -8.24 -12.53
N LEU A 99 9.05 -9.03 -12.34
CA LEU A 99 8.79 -9.74 -11.11
C LEU A 99 9.77 -10.90 -10.88
N ILE A 100 10.44 -10.89 -9.74
CA ILE A 100 11.34 -11.95 -9.26
C ILE A 100 10.62 -12.74 -8.18
N GLU A 101 10.49 -14.06 -8.36
CA GLU A 101 9.89 -14.94 -7.37
C GLU A 101 10.81 -15.16 -6.16
N VAL A 102 10.24 -15.08 -4.96
CA VAL A 102 10.98 -15.20 -3.69
C VAL A 102 10.55 -16.43 -2.89
N GLY A 103 9.24 -16.68 -2.76
CA GLY A 103 8.71 -17.80 -1.97
C GLY A 103 7.19 -17.81 -1.90
N THR A 104 6.64 -18.59 -0.97
CA THR A 104 5.19 -18.79 -0.83
C THR A 104 4.75 -18.53 0.61
N MET A 105 3.62 -17.86 0.76
CA MET A 105 2.88 -17.72 2.02
C MET A 105 1.64 -18.62 1.97
N GLU A 106 1.41 -19.41 3.00
CA GLU A 106 0.22 -20.26 3.17
C GLU A 106 -0.48 -19.88 4.48
N LEU A 107 -1.80 -19.77 4.46
CA LEU A 107 -2.61 -19.68 5.69
C LEU A 107 -3.22 -21.04 5.96
N ASN A 108 -2.74 -21.73 7.00
CA ASN A 108 -3.08 -23.13 7.28
C ASN A 108 -3.61 -23.39 8.70
N GLU A 109 -3.85 -22.34 9.49
CA GLU A 109 -4.32 -22.44 10.86
C GLU A 109 -5.29 -21.30 11.17
N ASN A 110 -6.47 -21.65 11.70
CA ASN A 110 -7.45 -20.69 12.19
C ASN A 110 -7.07 -20.22 13.61
N PRO A 111 -7.39 -18.98 13.99
CA PRO A 111 -7.12 -18.50 15.34
C PRO A 111 -7.98 -19.25 16.37
N ASP A 112 -7.36 -19.75 17.44
CA ASP A 112 -8.06 -20.37 18.58
C ASP A 112 -8.98 -19.35 19.29
N ASN A 113 -8.52 -18.11 19.41
CA ASN A 113 -9.29 -17.03 20.00
C ASN A 113 -9.22 -15.77 19.14
N PHE A 114 -10.32 -15.47 18.44
CA PHE A 114 -10.42 -14.30 17.56
C PHE A 114 -10.05 -12.97 18.24
N PHE A 115 -10.46 -12.76 19.49
CA PHE A 115 -10.16 -11.49 20.17
C PHE A 115 -8.65 -11.36 20.43
N GLN A 116 -8.04 -12.39 21.01
CA GLN A 116 -6.62 -12.37 21.38
C GLN A 116 -5.69 -12.37 20.14
N ASP A 117 -6.04 -13.14 19.10
CA ASP A 117 -5.12 -13.41 18.00
C ASP A 117 -5.41 -12.56 16.76
N ILE A 118 -6.62 -12.00 16.62
CA ILE A 118 -6.99 -11.13 15.49
C ILE A 118 -7.25 -9.69 15.95
N GLU A 119 -8.16 -9.47 16.90
CA GLU A 119 -8.50 -8.09 17.34
C GLU A 119 -7.34 -7.40 18.07
N GLU A 120 -6.52 -8.14 18.82
CA GLU A 120 -5.32 -7.62 19.48
C GLU A 120 -4.04 -7.71 18.63
N ALA A 121 -4.13 -8.20 17.38
CA ALA A 121 -2.98 -8.18 16.47
C ALA A 121 -2.55 -6.73 16.15
N ALA A 122 -1.24 -6.52 16.06
CA ALA A 122 -0.63 -5.21 15.86
C ALA A 122 0.50 -5.30 14.81
N PHE A 123 0.28 -4.71 13.64
CA PHE A 123 1.23 -4.68 12.52
C PHE A 123 1.80 -3.28 12.34
N SER A 124 3.11 -3.10 12.46
CA SER A 124 3.74 -1.78 12.35
C SER A 124 4.79 -1.75 11.25
N PRO A 125 4.74 -0.79 10.30
CA PRO A 125 5.80 -0.61 9.32
C PRO A 125 7.16 -0.25 9.93
N ALA A 126 7.21 0.20 11.20
CA ALA A 126 8.47 0.41 11.91
C ALA A 126 9.21 -0.92 12.19
N HIS A 127 8.48 -2.04 12.26
CA HIS A 127 9.03 -3.36 12.57
C HIS A 127 9.70 -3.98 11.33
N THR A 128 10.93 -3.55 11.08
CA THR A 128 11.82 -4.12 10.05
C THR A 128 12.81 -5.10 10.68
N VAL A 129 13.52 -5.84 9.83
CA VAL A 129 14.59 -6.76 10.22
C VAL A 129 15.85 -6.44 9.41
N PRO A 130 17.06 -6.78 9.90
CA PRO A 130 18.29 -6.55 9.15
C PRO A 130 18.20 -7.08 7.71
N GLY A 131 18.55 -6.22 6.76
CA GLY A 131 18.43 -6.46 5.32
C GLY A 131 17.19 -5.86 4.67
N ILE A 132 16.20 -5.39 5.46
CA ILE A 132 15.02 -4.66 4.97
C ILE A 132 14.94 -3.31 5.69
N ALA A 133 14.78 -2.23 4.94
CA ALA A 133 14.69 -0.87 5.46
C ALA A 133 13.60 -0.07 4.71
N HIS A 134 13.35 1.15 5.16
CA HIS A 134 12.34 2.04 4.57
C HIS A 134 12.89 2.77 3.33
N SER A 135 12.00 3.44 2.61
CA SER A 135 12.34 4.40 1.54
C SER A 135 11.90 5.81 1.96
N PRO A 136 12.30 6.87 1.22
CA PRO A 136 11.84 8.23 1.49
C PRO A 136 10.39 8.52 1.04
N ASP A 137 9.57 7.50 0.71
CA ASP A 137 8.14 7.66 0.45
C ASP A 137 7.46 8.40 1.63
N LYS A 138 6.92 9.59 1.36
CA LYS A 138 6.33 10.48 2.37
C LYS A 138 5.19 9.81 3.14
N MET A 139 4.39 8.98 2.49
CA MET A 139 3.30 8.25 3.13
C MET A 139 3.85 7.13 4.01
N LEU A 140 4.85 6.38 3.54
CA LEU A 140 5.53 5.37 4.37
C LEU A 140 6.14 6.01 5.62
N GLN A 141 6.87 7.12 5.45
CA GLN A 141 7.50 7.86 6.54
C GLN A 141 6.50 8.33 7.60
N GLY A 142 5.29 8.74 7.19
CA GLY A 142 4.20 9.03 8.13
C GLY A 142 3.71 7.81 8.90
N ARG A 143 3.65 6.63 8.26
CA ARG A 143 3.16 5.40 8.89
C ARG A 143 4.11 4.84 9.95
N ILE A 144 5.43 5.00 9.79
CA ILE A 144 6.44 4.45 10.71
C ILE A 144 6.11 4.77 12.18
N PRO A 145 5.94 6.04 12.60
CA PRO A 145 5.58 6.35 13.98
C PRO A 145 4.09 6.11 14.30
N SER A 146 3.19 6.27 13.33
CA SER A 146 1.73 6.30 13.58
C SER A 146 1.17 4.97 14.07
N TYR A 147 1.68 3.85 13.59
CA TYR A 147 1.08 2.54 13.91
C TYR A 147 1.35 2.17 15.38
N ASP A 148 2.59 2.30 15.84
CA ASP A 148 2.88 2.02 17.25
C ASP A 148 2.17 3.00 18.19
N ASP A 149 2.03 4.27 17.80
CA ASP A 149 1.26 5.25 18.57
C ASP A 149 -0.20 4.80 18.72
N ALA A 150 -0.83 4.40 17.61
CA ALA A 150 -2.18 3.85 17.61
C ALA A 150 -2.30 2.56 18.44
N HIS A 151 -1.31 1.65 18.36
CA HIS A 151 -1.31 0.41 19.14
C HIS A 151 -1.17 0.65 20.64
N ARG A 152 -0.32 1.61 21.05
CA ARG A 152 -0.19 2.01 22.45
C ARG A 152 -1.50 2.55 23.03
N TYR A 153 -2.29 3.24 22.23
CA TYR A 153 -3.62 3.70 22.62
C TYR A 153 -4.66 2.57 22.62
N ARG A 154 -4.74 1.79 21.53
CA ARG A 154 -5.79 0.79 21.28
C ARG A 154 -5.70 -0.42 22.20
N ILE A 155 -4.49 -0.96 22.38
CA ILE A 155 -4.24 -2.20 23.15
C ILE A 155 -3.57 -1.87 24.48
N GLY A 156 -2.58 -0.98 24.46
CA GLY A 156 -1.86 -0.51 25.66
C GLY A 156 -0.36 -0.38 25.42
N THR A 157 0.34 0.24 26.37
CA THR A 157 1.79 0.51 26.26
C THR A 157 2.63 -0.74 26.01
N ASN A 158 2.23 -1.88 26.59
CA ASN A 158 2.91 -3.17 26.44
C ASN A 158 2.16 -4.07 25.43
N PHE A 159 1.61 -3.53 24.32
CA PHE A 159 0.87 -4.33 23.34
C PHE A 159 1.70 -5.46 22.70
N GLU A 160 3.03 -5.30 22.66
CA GLU A 160 3.97 -6.32 22.21
C GLU A 160 4.04 -7.54 23.15
N ASP A 161 3.53 -7.43 24.39
CA ASP A 161 3.40 -8.55 25.32
C ASP A 161 2.22 -9.47 25.01
N VAL A 162 1.26 -9.04 24.18
CA VAL A 162 0.16 -9.91 23.75
C VAL A 162 0.74 -11.06 22.94
N PRO A 163 0.33 -12.33 23.18
CA PRO A 163 0.97 -13.50 22.58
C PRO A 163 1.14 -13.45 21.06
N VAL A 164 0.18 -12.91 20.30
CA VAL A 164 0.27 -12.80 18.84
C VAL A 164 1.31 -11.78 18.38
N ASN A 165 1.57 -10.73 19.17
CA ASN A 165 2.50 -9.65 18.82
C ASN A 165 3.95 -9.93 19.29
N ARG A 166 4.15 -10.90 20.19
CA ARG A 166 5.48 -11.24 20.71
C ARG A 166 6.37 -11.83 19.61
N PRO A 167 7.62 -11.33 19.45
CA PRO A 167 8.57 -11.95 18.53
C PRO A 167 8.88 -13.39 18.98
N LYS A 168 8.80 -14.33 18.03
CA LYS A 168 9.00 -15.77 18.31
C LYS A 168 10.43 -16.25 18.09
N ASN A 169 11.17 -15.57 17.21
CA ASN A 169 12.50 -15.98 16.74
C ASN A 169 13.58 -14.95 17.10
N ALA A 170 13.36 -14.17 18.16
CA ALA A 170 14.34 -13.20 18.66
C ALA A 170 14.27 -13.10 20.18
N ASP A 171 15.44 -13.02 20.82
CA ASP A 171 15.53 -12.70 22.25
C ASP A 171 15.32 -11.19 22.43
N VAL A 172 14.25 -10.81 23.13
CA VAL A 172 13.99 -9.40 23.45
C VAL A 172 14.87 -8.97 24.61
N SER A 173 15.83 -8.10 24.33
CA SER A 173 16.76 -7.56 25.31
C SER A 173 16.90 -6.06 25.09
N ASN A 174 16.10 -5.29 25.84
CA ASN A 174 16.01 -3.84 25.72
C ASN A 174 15.83 -3.16 27.10
N TYR A 175 15.71 -1.85 27.09
CA TYR A 175 15.58 -1.03 28.31
C TYR A 175 14.15 -0.58 28.61
N HIS A 176 13.12 -1.09 27.91
CA HIS A 176 11.72 -0.75 28.19
C HIS A 176 11.29 -1.34 29.54
N GLN A 177 10.77 -0.50 30.45
CA GLN A 177 10.33 -0.92 31.78
C GLN A 177 8.92 -0.43 32.13
N ASN A 178 8.26 -1.17 33.02
CA ASN A 178 6.98 -0.84 33.64
C ASN A 178 5.83 -0.75 32.61
N GLY A 179 4.99 0.29 32.69
CA GLY A 179 3.81 0.41 31.86
C GLY A 179 2.62 -0.43 32.34
N THR A 180 1.44 -0.13 31.79
CA THR A 180 0.20 -0.85 32.13
C THR A 180 0.26 -2.30 31.67
N MET A 181 -0.27 -3.23 32.47
CA MET A 181 -0.36 -4.67 32.16
C MET A 181 0.99 -5.38 31.88
N ARG A 182 2.10 -4.86 32.40
CA ARG A 182 3.41 -5.53 32.28
C ARG A 182 3.38 -6.92 32.90
N SER A 183 3.73 -7.95 32.13
CA SER A 183 3.50 -9.36 32.51
C SER A 183 4.65 -10.33 32.16
N ASP A 184 5.73 -9.83 31.57
CA ASP A 184 6.90 -10.58 31.07
C ASP A 184 8.05 -10.73 32.09
N GLY A 185 7.91 -10.20 33.31
CA GLY A 185 8.98 -10.16 34.31
C GLY A 185 9.73 -8.83 34.41
N ASN A 186 9.45 -7.86 33.52
CA ASN A 186 9.98 -6.49 33.58
C ASN A 186 11.52 -6.42 33.68
N ASN A 187 12.22 -7.22 32.86
CA ASN A 187 13.68 -7.35 32.81
C ASN A 187 14.35 -7.79 34.14
N ASP A 188 13.63 -8.51 35.02
CA ASP A 188 14.16 -9.19 36.21
C ASP A 188 15.03 -8.33 37.17
N GLY A 189 14.83 -7.00 37.17
CA GLY A 189 15.62 -6.07 37.99
C GLY A 189 17.04 -5.80 37.47
N GLY A 190 17.33 -6.12 36.20
CA GLY A 190 18.57 -5.77 35.53
C GLY A 190 18.78 -4.26 35.36
N PRO A 191 19.97 -3.83 34.91
CA PRO A 191 20.27 -2.41 34.66
C PRO A 191 19.26 -1.80 33.68
N ASN A 192 18.76 -0.60 33.99
CA ASN A 192 17.75 0.08 33.20
C ASN A 192 18.28 1.33 32.46
N TYR A 193 19.59 1.38 32.26
CA TYR A 193 20.29 2.49 31.62
C TYR A 193 21.49 1.98 30.82
N GLU A 194 21.90 2.74 29.80
CA GLU A 194 23.06 2.50 28.96
C GLU A 194 23.86 3.82 28.86
N PRO A 195 25.22 3.79 28.89
CA PRO A 195 26.07 2.63 29.14
C PRO A 195 26.04 2.19 30.62
N ASN A 196 26.23 0.90 30.88
CA ASN A 196 26.35 0.35 32.23
C ASN A 196 27.47 -0.70 32.36
N SER A 197 27.96 -0.91 33.58
CA SER A 197 29.01 -1.91 33.89
C SER A 197 28.49 -3.24 34.41
N PHE A 198 27.19 -3.51 34.26
CA PHE A 198 26.48 -4.58 34.96
C PHE A 198 25.88 -5.63 34.01
N GLY A 199 26.29 -5.63 32.74
CA GLY A 199 25.87 -6.63 31.75
C GLY A 199 24.44 -6.45 31.24
N GLY A 200 23.93 -5.22 31.21
CA GLY A 200 22.67 -4.91 30.52
C GLY A 200 22.79 -5.05 28.99
N PRO A 201 21.66 -4.91 28.26
CA PRO A 201 21.64 -4.96 26.79
C PRO A 201 22.65 -4.00 26.14
N VAL A 202 23.30 -4.43 25.06
CA VAL A 202 24.28 -3.63 24.31
C VAL A 202 23.85 -3.56 22.85
N GLU A 203 24.07 -2.41 22.21
CA GLU A 203 23.84 -2.22 20.79
C GLU A 203 24.69 -3.18 19.94
N LYS A 204 24.21 -3.45 18.72
CA LYS A 204 24.85 -4.34 17.75
C LYS A 204 25.20 -3.54 16.49
N PRO A 205 26.41 -2.96 16.38
CA PRO A 205 26.81 -2.18 15.21
C PRO A 205 26.77 -2.99 13.90
N GLU A 206 26.87 -4.32 13.97
CA GLU A 206 26.82 -5.21 12.82
C GLU A 206 25.47 -5.23 12.07
N VAL A 207 24.39 -4.67 12.66
CA VAL A 207 23.08 -4.54 12.00
C VAL A 207 22.76 -3.10 11.57
N GLU A 208 23.75 -2.20 11.58
CA GLU A 208 23.59 -0.83 11.11
C GLU A 208 23.13 -0.79 9.65
N GLN A 209 22.17 0.08 9.34
CA GLN A 209 21.70 0.30 7.97
C GLN A 209 22.71 1.18 7.21
N PRO A 210 22.90 0.97 5.89
CA PRO A 210 23.75 1.85 5.11
C PRO A 210 23.21 3.29 5.14
N PRO A 211 24.08 4.32 5.11
CA PRO A 211 23.62 5.71 5.05
C PRO A 211 22.79 5.96 3.79
N LEU A 212 21.88 6.94 3.85
CA LEU A 212 21.16 7.46 2.69
C LEU A 212 21.70 8.86 2.38
N SER A 213 22.06 9.11 1.12
CA SER A 213 22.42 10.46 0.69
C SER A 213 21.19 11.37 0.74
N ILE A 214 21.35 12.59 1.25
CA ILE A 214 20.30 13.59 1.31
C ILE A 214 20.83 14.88 0.69
N GLU A 215 20.13 15.38 -0.31
CA GLU A 215 20.38 16.66 -0.95
C GLU A 215 19.14 17.56 -0.82
N GLY A 216 19.37 18.87 -0.65
CA GLY A 216 18.30 19.87 -0.51
C GLY A 216 18.24 20.52 0.87
N ASP A 217 17.35 21.50 0.99
CA ASP A 217 17.07 22.22 2.23
C ASP A 217 15.97 21.48 3.02
N ALA A 218 15.91 21.72 4.33
CA ALA A 218 14.78 21.25 5.12
C ALA A 218 13.58 22.20 4.94
N ASP A 219 12.63 21.84 4.09
CA ASP A 219 11.41 22.62 3.85
C ASP A 219 10.18 21.72 3.59
N ARG A 220 8.99 22.32 3.51
CA ARG A 220 7.76 21.67 3.06
C ARG A 220 7.69 21.75 1.55
N TYR A 221 8.39 20.83 0.90
CA TYR A 221 8.27 20.65 -0.54
C TYR A 221 6.83 20.27 -0.89
N GLU A 222 6.19 21.12 -1.68
CA GLU A 222 5.05 20.71 -2.49
C GLU A 222 5.48 19.47 -3.30
N ALA A 223 4.55 18.57 -3.58
CA ALA A 223 4.85 17.52 -4.55
C ALA A 223 5.32 18.26 -5.81
N ALA A 224 6.51 17.89 -6.31
CA ALA A 224 7.09 18.54 -7.49
C ALA A 224 5.97 18.69 -8.53
N GLU A 225 5.81 19.91 -9.02
CA GLU A 225 4.68 20.38 -9.83
C GLU A 225 4.23 19.28 -10.80
N ARG A 226 2.95 18.88 -10.64
CA ARG A 226 2.18 17.92 -11.44
C ARG A 226 2.99 16.78 -12.08
N ILE A 227 3.49 15.87 -11.24
CA ILE A 227 3.69 14.47 -11.67
C ILE A 227 2.37 14.02 -12.34
N ASP A 228 2.46 13.40 -13.51
CA ASP A 228 1.34 13.09 -14.41
C ASP A 228 0.22 12.27 -13.75
N ASP A 229 -0.73 12.88 -13.05
CA ASP A 229 -1.80 12.20 -12.31
C ASP A 229 -2.72 11.33 -13.18
N PHE A 230 -2.54 11.34 -14.50
CA PHE A 230 -3.52 10.86 -15.46
C PHE A 230 -2.99 9.74 -16.35
N LYS A 231 -1.69 9.68 -16.65
CA LYS A 231 -1.09 8.62 -17.48
C LYS A 231 -1.27 7.24 -16.90
N GLN A 232 -0.79 6.94 -15.69
CA GLN A 232 -0.93 5.58 -15.15
C GLN A 232 -2.39 5.13 -14.97
N PRO A 233 -3.32 5.99 -14.51
CA PRO A 233 -4.75 5.65 -14.56
C PRO A 233 -5.29 5.42 -15.98
N GLY A 234 -4.85 6.24 -16.94
CA GLY A 234 -5.19 6.08 -18.36
C GLY A 234 -4.65 4.78 -18.95
N ASP A 235 -3.40 4.43 -18.68
CA ASP A 235 -2.73 3.20 -19.13
C ASP A 235 -3.43 1.98 -18.53
N MET A 236 -3.83 2.05 -17.26
CA MET A 236 -4.67 1.03 -16.64
C MET A 236 -6.01 0.87 -17.39
N PHE A 237 -6.69 1.98 -17.69
CA PHE A 237 -7.94 1.95 -18.43
C PHE A 237 -7.74 1.38 -19.85
N ARG A 238 -6.74 1.84 -20.60
CA ARG A 238 -6.54 1.49 -22.02
C ARG A 238 -5.93 0.11 -22.23
N ASP A 239 -4.84 -0.17 -21.53
CA ASP A 239 -3.90 -1.24 -21.85
C ASP A 239 -4.04 -2.45 -20.93
N VAL A 240 -4.60 -2.25 -19.72
CA VAL A 240 -4.78 -3.32 -18.74
C VAL A 240 -6.21 -3.86 -18.75
N MET A 241 -7.21 -2.99 -18.84
CA MET A 241 -8.62 -3.40 -18.81
C MET A 241 -9.12 -3.89 -20.16
N ASP A 242 -9.90 -4.97 -20.14
CA ASP A 242 -10.73 -5.34 -21.28
C ASP A 242 -11.99 -4.46 -21.39
N GLU A 243 -12.75 -4.64 -22.46
CA GLU A 243 -13.93 -3.82 -22.73
C GLU A 243 -15.04 -3.99 -21.68
N GLU A 244 -15.23 -5.18 -21.13
CA GLU A 244 -16.24 -5.42 -20.09
C GLU A 244 -15.84 -4.73 -18.78
N GLN A 245 -14.56 -4.83 -18.41
CA GLN A 245 -13.99 -4.13 -17.25
C GLN A 245 -14.09 -2.61 -17.38
N LYS A 246 -13.87 -2.04 -18.57
CA LYS A 246 -14.04 -0.60 -18.84
C LYS A 246 -15.49 -0.17 -18.62
N GLU A 247 -16.46 -0.92 -19.14
CA GLU A 247 -17.88 -0.59 -18.94
C GLU A 247 -18.28 -0.69 -17.46
N HIS A 248 -17.88 -1.75 -16.77
CA HIS A 248 -18.10 -1.88 -15.33
C HIS A 248 -17.45 -0.76 -14.51
N LEU A 249 -16.23 -0.33 -14.87
CA LEU A 249 -15.59 0.81 -14.21
C LEU A 249 -16.45 2.07 -14.33
N MET A 250 -16.94 2.36 -15.53
CA MET A 250 -17.77 3.53 -15.81
C MET A 250 -19.15 3.45 -15.13
N ASP A 251 -19.78 2.27 -15.11
CA ASP A 251 -21.03 2.01 -14.39
C ASP A 251 -20.83 2.24 -12.88
N ASN A 252 -19.82 1.62 -12.28
CA ASN A 252 -19.53 1.74 -10.85
C ASN A 252 -19.27 3.18 -10.40
N PHE A 253 -18.52 3.97 -11.19
CA PHE A 253 -18.30 5.38 -10.88
C PHE A 253 -19.58 6.21 -11.04
N ALA A 254 -20.38 5.96 -12.07
CA ALA A 254 -21.65 6.67 -12.24
C ALA A 254 -22.62 6.38 -11.10
N ASP A 255 -22.75 5.11 -10.68
CA ASP A 255 -23.64 4.70 -9.59
C ASP A 255 -23.23 5.33 -8.25
N ASP A 256 -21.92 5.32 -7.92
CA ASP A 256 -21.42 5.94 -6.67
C ASP A 256 -21.51 7.47 -6.70
N MET A 257 -21.38 8.08 -7.88
CA MET A 257 -21.45 9.52 -8.06
C MET A 257 -22.88 10.06 -8.20
N GLU A 258 -23.88 9.26 -8.57
CA GLU A 258 -25.28 9.68 -8.76
C GLU A 258 -25.83 10.58 -7.61
N PRO A 259 -25.63 10.25 -6.31
CA PRO A 259 -26.15 11.07 -5.22
C PRO A 259 -25.35 12.36 -4.94
N VAL A 260 -24.24 12.59 -5.64
CA VAL A 260 -23.31 13.71 -5.40
C VAL A 260 -23.76 14.96 -6.16
N ASP A 261 -23.45 16.16 -5.63
CA ASP A 261 -23.75 17.42 -6.32
C ASP A 261 -23.10 17.49 -7.71
N GLU A 262 -23.84 17.98 -8.71
CA GLU A 262 -23.42 18.01 -10.12
C GLU A 262 -22.09 18.74 -10.35
N GLU A 263 -21.80 19.81 -9.61
CA GLU A 263 -20.52 20.53 -9.71
C GLU A 263 -19.31 19.65 -9.30
N ILE A 264 -19.50 18.70 -8.38
CA ILE A 264 -18.48 17.73 -8.02
C ILE A 264 -18.39 16.65 -9.11
N GLN A 265 -19.54 16.19 -9.63
CA GLN A 265 -19.59 15.21 -10.72
C GLN A 265 -18.83 15.71 -11.95
N GLN A 266 -19.10 16.95 -12.39
CA GLN A 266 -18.41 17.61 -13.51
C GLN A 266 -16.90 17.70 -13.29
N ARG A 267 -16.44 18.09 -12.08
CA ARG A 267 -15.00 18.12 -11.76
C ARG A 267 -14.35 16.75 -11.88
N GLN A 268 -15.00 15.71 -11.37
CA GLN A 268 -14.48 14.35 -11.42
C GLN A 268 -14.48 13.78 -12.84
N ILE A 269 -15.53 14.03 -13.64
CA ILE A 269 -15.55 13.76 -15.08
C ILE A 269 -14.36 14.42 -15.77
N GLY A 270 -14.03 15.66 -15.38
CA GLY A 270 -12.83 16.36 -15.83
C GLY A 270 -11.52 15.64 -15.55
N HIS A 271 -11.41 14.91 -14.43
CA HIS A 271 -10.24 14.08 -14.14
C HIS A 271 -10.22 12.79 -14.96
N PHE A 272 -11.36 12.12 -15.11
CA PHE A 272 -11.46 10.93 -15.96
C PHE A 272 -11.14 11.24 -17.42
N TYR A 273 -11.65 12.35 -17.96
CA TYR A 273 -11.38 12.77 -19.33
C TYR A 273 -9.89 13.04 -19.60
N LYS A 274 -9.20 13.61 -18.61
CA LYS A 274 -7.74 13.83 -18.68
C LYS A 274 -6.95 12.53 -18.70
N ALA A 275 -7.41 11.51 -17.96
CA ALA A 275 -6.80 10.18 -18.00
C ALA A 275 -7.11 9.47 -19.32
N ASP A 276 -8.37 9.53 -19.76
CA ASP A 276 -8.83 9.02 -21.05
C ASP A 276 -10.17 9.66 -21.46
N PRO A 277 -10.28 10.28 -22.66
CA PRO A 277 -11.52 10.91 -23.11
C PRO A 277 -12.73 9.95 -23.18
N ARG A 278 -12.51 8.67 -23.49
CA ARG A 278 -13.60 7.67 -23.50
C ARG A 278 -14.13 7.44 -22.09
N TRP A 279 -13.24 7.37 -21.10
CA TRP A 279 -13.63 7.19 -19.71
C TRP A 279 -14.46 8.39 -19.22
N GLY A 280 -13.99 9.61 -19.45
CA GLY A 280 -14.73 10.83 -19.09
C GLY A 280 -16.12 10.90 -19.71
N ARG A 281 -16.24 10.69 -21.03
CA ARG A 281 -17.53 10.69 -21.72
C ARG A 281 -18.45 9.57 -21.26
N GLY A 282 -17.90 8.37 -21.07
CA GLY A 282 -18.71 7.22 -20.66
C GLY A 282 -19.32 7.36 -19.28
N VAL A 283 -18.64 8.02 -18.33
CA VAL A 283 -19.24 8.39 -17.03
C VAL A 283 -20.26 9.52 -17.18
N ALA A 284 -19.95 10.55 -17.98
CA ALA A 284 -20.86 11.67 -18.21
C ALA A 284 -22.21 11.21 -18.82
N ASP A 285 -22.16 10.34 -19.83
CA ASP A 285 -23.33 9.79 -20.50
C ASP A 285 -24.25 9.02 -19.53
N ARG A 286 -23.67 8.25 -18.60
CA ARG A 286 -24.40 7.49 -17.57
C ARG A 286 -25.08 8.40 -16.56
N LEU A 287 -24.43 9.49 -16.18
CA LEU A 287 -24.97 10.52 -15.28
C LEU A 287 -25.92 11.49 -15.99
N GLY A 288 -26.01 11.45 -17.31
CA GLY A 288 -26.80 12.41 -18.10
C GLY A 288 -26.24 13.83 -18.08
N ILE A 289 -24.93 13.97 -17.86
CA ILE A 289 -24.20 15.24 -17.86
C ILE A 289 -23.69 15.52 -19.27
N ASP A 290 -23.96 16.73 -19.76
CA ASP A 290 -23.35 17.20 -21.01
C ASP A 290 -21.84 17.34 -20.82
N ILE A 291 -21.04 16.66 -21.65
CA ILE A 291 -19.58 16.71 -21.55
C ILE A 291 -19.05 18.14 -21.78
N GLU A 292 -19.76 18.96 -22.57
CA GLU A 292 -19.44 20.38 -22.78
C GLU A 292 -19.67 21.23 -21.51
N ALA A 293 -20.49 20.76 -20.57
CA ALA A 293 -20.65 21.40 -19.26
C ALA A 293 -19.54 21.00 -18.28
N ALA A 294 -18.93 19.82 -18.45
CA ALA A 294 -17.95 19.27 -17.52
C ALA A 294 -16.49 19.58 -17.91
N ILE A 295 -16.23 19.79 -19.21
CA ILE A 295 -14.88 19.95 -19.77
C ILE A 295 -14.73 21.33 -20.39
N ASP A 296 -13.57 21.95 -20.20
CA ASP A 296 -13.22 23.21 -20.85
C ASP A 296 -13.15 23.04 -22.38
N ASP A 297 -13.70 24.00 -23.13
CA ASP A 297 -13.68 24.05 -24.59
C ASP A 297 -12.26 23.87 -25.16
N GLU A 298 -11.23 24.38 -24.46
CA GLU A 298 -9.84 24.23 -24.87
C GLU A 298 -9.38 22.77 -24.84
N LEU A 299 -9.77 22.00 -23.81
CA LEU A 299 -9.44 20.57 -23.73
C LEU A 299 -10.28 19.75 -24.72
N LEU A 300 -11.53 20.12 -24.97
CA LEU A 300 -12.37 19.47 -25.97
C LEU A 300 -11.87 19.68 -27.41
N ALA A 301 -11.08 20.71 -27.66
CA ALA A 301 -10.50 21.00 -28.96
C ALA A 301 -9.25 20.16 -29.28
N ILE A 302 -8.67 19.48 -28.29
CA ILE A 302 -7.50 18.61 -28.44
C ILE A 302 -7.97 17.24 -28.96
N ASP A 303 -7.15 16.63 -29.83
CA ASP A 303 -7.46 15.31 -30.36
C ASP A 303 -7.44 14.24 -29.24
N ASP A 304 -8.41 13.34 -29.24
CA ASP A 304 -8.55 12.34 -28.17
C ASP A 304 -7.33 11.43 -28.05
N ASP A 305 -6.70 11.05 -29.18
CA ASP A 305 -5.48 10.23 -29.15
C ASP A 305 -4.30 11.02 -28.56
N GLU A 306 -4.24 12.33 -28.80
CA GLU A 306 -3.23 13.21 -28.22
C GLU A 306 -3.38 13.32 -26.69
N ILE A 307 -4.62 13.41 -26.18
CA ILE A 307 -4.90 13.40 -24.75
C ILE A 307 -4.53 12.03 -24.14
N ALA A 308 -4.99 10.95 -24.77
CA ALA A 308 -4.81 9.60 -24.25
C ALA A 308 -3.33 9.19 -24.14
N HIS A 309 -2.46 9.71 -25.02
CA HIS A 309 -1.04 9.36 -25.03
C HIS A 309 -0.14 10.52 -24.57
N ALA A 310 -0.71 11.54 -23.93
CA ALA A 310 0.05 12.66 -23.40
C ALA A 310 1.04 12.17 -22.32
N PRO A 311 2.32 12.54 -22.40
CA PRO A 311 3.32 12.09 -21.43
C PRO A 311 3.22 12.80 -20.08
N ILE A 312 2.61 13.99 -20.04
CA ILE A 312 2.21 14.78 -18.87
C ILE A 312 1.03 15.66 -19.29
N VAL A 313 -0.17 15.44 -18.73
CA VAL A 313 -1.39 16.21 -19.09
C VAL A 313 -1.30 17.70 -18.72
N GLU A 314 -0.32 18.08 -17.90
CA GLU A 314 -0.03 19.49 -17.56
C GLU A 314 0.28 20.34 -18.81
N GLU A 315 0.93 19.78 -19.83
CA GLU A 315 1.22 20.50 -21.08
C GLU A 315 -0.05 20.82 -21.90
N LEU A 316 -1.17 20.18 -21.59
CA LEU A 316 -2.47 20.41 -22.24
C LEU A 316 -3.30 21.50 -21.54
N ARG A 317 -2.80 22.10 -20.43
CA ARG A 317 -3.59 22.98 -19.55
C ARG A 317 -2.82 24.15 -18.89
N GLU A 318 -1.73 24.61 -19.50
CA GLU A 318 -1.38 26.06 -19.44
C GLU A 318 -2.01 26.79 -20.63
#